data_AF-A0A2K6NH62-F1
#
_entry.id   AF-A0A2K6NH62-F1
#
_cell.length_a   1.000
_cell.length_b   1.000
_cell.length_c   1.000
_cell.angle_alpha   90.00
_cell.angle_beta   90.00
_cell.angle_gamma   90.00
#
_symmetry.space_group_name_H-M   'P 1'
#
loop_
_entity.id
_entity.type
_entity.pdbx_description
1 polymer ?
#
loop_
_entity_poly.entity_id
_entity_poly.type
_entity_poly.pdbx_seq_one_letter_code
_entity_poly.pdbx_strand_id
1 'polypeptide(L)'
;MSDSFINVQEHIRPEEKQQEANLKFRQKSLKEEQERRDNRLKNALGCENKGFALLQKMGYKSGQALGESGGGIVEPIPLNIKTGKSAEEKIESYRKRIPMNNQAEEKAAEQFRMQLKNRQDETKLEEDLRRSQKIFRFPGKHGWLRLEEETEEEEEEEKEWDEDEYKSEDLSVLEKLQILTKREEFLYCIWFGTAYKDKEDPSPDCPGPTSAGHD
;
A
#
# COMPACT_ATOMS: atom_id res chain seq x y z
N MET A 1 -11.38 -8.28 -20.25
CA MET A 1 -11.30 -8.03 -18.79
C MET A 1 -11.07 -9.37 -18.09
N SER A 2 -9.83 -9.88 -18.06
CA SER A 2 -9.53 -11.17 -17.41
C SER A 2 -8.04 -11.48 -17.17
N ASP A 3 -7.11 -10.54 -17.38
CA ASP A 3 -5.67 -10.87 -17.35
C ASP A 3 -4.93 -10.41 -16.10
N SER A 4 -5.59 -9.71 -15.17
CA SER A 4 -4.97 -9.25 -13.92
C SER A 4 -5.05 -10.26 -12.77
N PHE A 5 -5.95 -11.25 -12.84
CA PHE A 5 -6.12 -12.26 -11.79
C PHE A 5 -5.17 -13.47 -11.92
N ILE A 6 -4.67 -13.75 -13.14
CA ILE A 6 -3.82 -14.92 -13.40
C ILE A 6 -2.40 -14.71 -12.86
N ASN A 7 -1.90 -13.47 -12.86
CA ASN A 7 -0.51 -13.15 -12.55
C ASN A 7 -0.19 -13.13 -11.03
N VAL A 8 -1.16 -12.74 -10.19
CA VAL A 8 -0.98 -12.75 -8.72
C VAL A 8 -0.87 -14.19 -8.18
N GLN A 9 -1.61 -15.12 -8.80
CA GLN A 9 -1.64 -16.52 -8.37
C GLN A 9 -0.38 -17.31 -8.77
N GLU A 10 0.39 -16.83 -9.74
CA GLU A 10 1.68 -17.41 -10.14
C GLU A 10 2.85 -16.95 -9.27
N HIS A 11 2.80 -15.74 -8.69
CA HIS A 11 3.84 -15.25 -7.77
C HIS A 11 3.67 -15.74 -6.31
N ILE A 12 2.44 -16.00 -5.86
CA ILE A 12 2.16 -16.50 -4.49
C ILE A 12 2.66 -17.95 -4.30
N ARG A 13 2.45 -18.83 -5.28
CA ARG A 13 2.84 -20.26 -5.20
C ARG A 13 4.35 -20.50 -4.99
N PRO A 14 5.27 -19.83 -5.69
CA PRO A 14 6.70 -19.99 -5.45
C PRO A 14 7.15 -19.39 -4.11
N GLU A 15 6.57 -18.29 -3.66
CA GLU A 15 6.87 -17.71 -2.34
C GLU A 15 6.40 -18.62 -1.19
N GLU A 16 5.18 -19.16 -1.26
CA GLU A 16 4.66 -20.13 -0.29
C GLU A 16 5.51 -21.41 -0.27
N LYS A 17 5.90 -21.93 -1.44
CA LYS A 17 6.82 -23.07 -1.54
C LYS A 17 8.18 -22.78 -0.92
N GLN A 18 8.71 -21.58 -1.12
CA GLN A 18 9.99 -21.16 -0.53
C GLN A 18 9.88 -21.05 1.00
N GLN A 19 8.77 -20.50 1.51
CA GLN A 19 8.49 -20.42 2.95
C GLN A 19 8.34 -21.81 3.57
N GLU A 20 7.60 -22.72 2.94
CA GLU A 20 7.47 -24.10 3.38
C GLU A 20 8.81 -24.84 3.38
N ALA A 21 9.62 -24.67 2.32
CA ALA A 21 10.94 -25.28 2.23
C ALA A 21 11.87 -24.78 3.36
N ASN A 22 11.83 -23.48 3.66
CA ASN A 22 12.58 -22.89 4.77
C ASN A 22 12.12 -23.43 6.14
N LEU A 23 10.81 -23.60 6.36
CA LEU A 23 10.27 -24.21 7.58
C LEU A 23 10.70 -25.68 7.72
N LYS A 24 10.57 -26.46 6.64
CA LYS A 24 11.00 -27.87 6.58
C LYS A 24 12.50 -28.00 6.83
N PHE A 25 13.32 -27.11 6.29
CA PHE A 25 14.77 -27.11 6.50
C PHE A 25 15.15 -26.81 7.96
N ARG A 26 14.50 -25.80 8.59
CA ARG A 26 14.70 -25.50 10.02
C ARG A 26 14.31 -26.69 10.90
N GLN A 27 13.16 -27.31 10.64
CA GLN A 27 12.73 -28.50 11.38
C GLN A 27 13.69 -29.68 11.19
N LYS A 28 14.20 -29.89 9.97
CA LYS A 28 15.19 -30.93 9.68
C LYS A 28 16.48 -30.71 10.47
N SER A 29 16.99 -29.47 10.51
CA SER A 29 18.19 -29.12 11.26
C SER A 29 18.03 -29.37 12.77
N LEU A 30 16.87 -29.02 13.35
CA LEU A 30 16.61 -29.25 14.78
C LEU A 30 16.51 -30.74 15.11
N LYS A 31 15.83 -31.51 14.24
CA LYS A 31 15.69 -32.95 14.40
C LYS A 31 17.03 -33.67 14.27
N GLU A 32 17.85 -33.29 13.31
CA GLU A 32 19.19 -33.86 13.10
C GLU A 32 20.12 -33.58 14.29
N GLU A 33 20.05 -32.38 14.88
CA GLU A 33 20.81 -32.06 16.08
C GLU A 33 20.39 -32.92 17.28
N GLN A 34 19.08 -33.12 17.47
CA GLN A 34 18.52 -33.96 18.52
C GLN A 34 18.93 -35.43 18.35
N GLU A 35 18.82 -35.97 17.13
CA GLU A 35 19.25 -37.33 16.83
C GLU A 35 20.75 -37.52 17.06
N ARG A 36 21.59 -36.55 16.67
CA ARG A 36 23.03 -36.59 16.92
C ARG A 36 23.35 -36.58 18.42
N ARG A 37 22.61 -35.80 19.21
CA ARG A 37 22.72 -35.74 20.67
C ARG A 37 22.33 -37.08 21.29
N ASP A 38 21.19 -37.62 20.91
CA ASP A 38 20.67 -38.88 21.46
C ASP A 38 21.56 -40.07 21.10
N ASN A 39 22.11 -40.10 19.88
CA ASN A 39 23.08 -41.10 19.47
C ASN A 39 24.37 -41.03 20.30
N ARG A 40 24.84 -39.84 20.67
CA ARG A 40 26.02 -39.68 21.54
C ARG A 40 25.74 -40.04 23.00
N LEU A 41 24.53 -39.80 23.49
CA LEU A 41 24.12 -40.18 24.85
C LEU A 41 23.92 -41.68 25.00
N LYS A 42 23.40 -42.37 23.96
CA LYS A 42 23.15 -43.81 23.97
C LYS A 42 24.43 -44.66 23.86
N ASN A 43 25.46 -44.14 23.20
CA ASN A 43 26.70 -44.88 22.97
C ASN A 43 27.68 -44.70 24.13
N ALA A 44 28.05 -45.80 24.78
CA ALA A 44 29.11 -45.82 25.79
C ALA A 44 30.45 -45.40 25.17
N LEU A 45 31.31 -44.76 25.96
CA LEU A 45 32.65 -44.38 25.52
C LEU A 45 33.49 -45.65 25.30
N GLY A 46 34.14 -45.75 24.14
CA GLY A 46 35.07 -46.85 23.85
C GLY A 46 36.41 -46.73 24.58
N CYS A 47 37.18 -47.82 24.58
CA CYS A 47 38.48 -47.90 25.26
C CYS A 47 39.57 -47.04 24.60
N GLU A 48 39.36 -46.61 23.34
CA GLU A 48 40.17 -45.62 22.64
C GLU A 48 40.08 -44.23 23.28
N ASN A 49 39.04 -43.95 24.07
CA ASN A 49 38.91 -42.70 24.78
C ASN A 49 39.90 -42.66 25.97
N LYS A 50 40.83 -41.71 25.94
CA LYS A 50 41.85 -41.51 26.99
C LYS A 50 41.24 -41.38 28.39
N GLY A 51 40.07 -40.76 28.51
CA GLY A 51 39.36 -40.62 29.79
C GLY A 51 38.85 -41.96 30.31
N PHE A 52 38.30 -42.80 29.44
CA PHE A 52 37.87 -44.16 29.81
C PHE A 52 39.07 -45.04 30.19
N ALA A 53 40.17 -44.96 29.44
CA ALA A 53 41.40 -45.68 29.76
C ALA A 53 41.99 -45.27 31.12
N LEU A 54 41.90 -43.99 31.48
CA LEU A 54 42.30 -43.49 32.80
C LEU A 54 41.37 -44.04 33.90
N LEU A 55 40.06 -43.99 33.70
CA LEU A 55 39.08 -44.56 34.65
C LEU A 55 39.33 -46.05 34.89
N GLN A 56 39.61 -46.81 33.82
CA GLN A 56 39.90 -48.23 33.92
C GLN A 56 41.16 -48.51 34.75
N LYS A 57 42.21 -47.69 34.61
CA LYS A 57 43.42 -47.79 35.44
C LYS A 57 43.15 -47.48 36.92
N MET A 58 42.13 -46.69 37.22
CA MET A 58 41.67 -46.41 38.58
C MET A 58 40.71 -47.48 39.13
N GLY A 59 40.50 -48.58 38.40
CA GLY A 59 39.67 -49.71 38.84
C GLY A 59 38.22 -49.68 38.36
N TYR A 60 37.85 -48.73 37.49
CA TYR A 60 36.53 -48.69 36.88
C TYR A 60 36.33 -49.84 35.87
N LYS A 61 35.16 -50.50 35.92
CA LYS A 61 34.73 -51.49 34.93
C LYS A 61 33.53 -50.95 34.15
N SER A 62 33.48 -51.24 32.85
CA SER A 62 32.37 -50.80 31.99
C SER A 62 31.02 -51.22 32.56
N GLY A 63 30.12 -50.26 32.80
CA GLY A 63 28.79 -50.51 33.36
C GLY A 63 28.71 -50.55 34.89
N GLN A 64 29.83 -50.35 35.60
CA GLN A 64 29.82 -50.24 37.05
C GLN A 64 29.41 -48.83 37.49
N ALA A 65 28.63 -48.72 38.57
CA ALA A 65 28.33 -47.47 39.24
C ALA A 65 29.56 -46.95 40.01
N LEU A 66 29.76 -45.64 40.01
CA LEU A 66 30.85 -44.98 40.76
C LEU A 66 30.47 -44.81 42.25
N GLY A 67 31.49 -44.77 43.12
CA GLY A 67 31.33 -44.57 44.56
C GLY A 67 31.74 -45.80 45.40
N GLU A 68 32.03 -45.58 46.69
CA GLU A 68 32.56 -46.60 47.62
C GLU A 68 31.70 -47.87 47.68
N SER A 69 30.37 -47.71 47.75
CA SER A 69 29.41 -48.81 47.77
C SER A 69 28.87 -49.18 46.38
N GLY A 70 29.36 -48.57 45.30
CA GLY A 70 28.82 -48.77 43.95
C GLY A 70 27.35 -48.36 43.77
N GLY A 71 26.89 -47.38 44.55
CA GLY A 71 25.50 -46.89 44.51
C GLY A 71 25.27 -45.64 43.62
N GLY A 72 26.29 -45.18 42.90
CA GLY A 72 26.18 -44.02 42.02
C GLY A 72 25.32 -44.27 40.79
N ILE A 73 24.91 -43.18 40.13
CA ILE A 73 24.16 -43.25 38.87
C ILE A 73 25.03 -43.86 37.77
N VAL A 74 24.47 -44.82 37.04
CA VAL A 74 25.11 -45.46 35.88
C VAL A 74 24.76 -44.71 34.59
N GLU A 75 23.58 -44.09 34.56
CA GLU A 75 23.08 -43.37 33.40
C GLU A 75 23.36 -41.86 33.48
N PRO A 76 23.66 -41.20 32.34
CA PRO A 76 23.86 -39.76 32.29
C PRO A 76 22.60 -38.98 32.72
N ILE A 77 22.81 -37.83 33.38
CA ILE A 77 21.70 -36.96 33.79
C ILE A 77 20.99 -36.39 32.56
N PRO A 78 19.64 -36.46 32.49
CA PRO A 78 18.87 -35.89 31.39
C PRO A 78 19.09 -34.37 31.27
N LEU A 79 19.45 -33.90 30.07
CA LEU A 79 19.61 -32.48 29.77
C LEU A 79 18.27 -31.87 29.33
N ASN A 80 17.79 -30.85 30.06
CA ASN A 80 16.62 -30.08 29.66
C ASN A 80 17.05 -28.78 28.98
N ILE A 81 17.04 -28.76 27.64
CA ILE A 81 17.36 -27.56 26.86
C ILE A 81 16.12 -26.66 26.85
N LYS A 82 16.20 -25.53 27.55
CA LYS A 82 15.13 -24.52 27.55
C LYS A 82 15.08 -23.86 26.17
N THR A 83 14.15 -24.28 25.31
CA THR A 83 13.74 -23.50 24.14
C THR A 83 13.00 -22.27 24.65
N GLY A 84 13.66 -21.11 24.63
CA GLY A 84 13.13 -19.88 25.18
C GLY A 84 11.94 -19.36 24.37
N LYS A 85 10.71 -19.68 24.81
CA LYS A 85 9.44 -19.20 24.24
C LYS A 85 9.39 -17.68 23.99
N SER A 86 10.11 -16.90 24.80
CA SER A 86 10.16 -15.44 24.71
C SER A 86 10.79 -14.91 23.42
N ALA A 87 11.73 -15.63 22.81
CA ALA A 87 12.35 -15.21 21.56
C ALA A 87 11.44 -15.52 20.35
N GLU A 88 10.76 -16.67 20.36
CA GLU A 88 9.84 -17.08 19.31
C GLU A 88 8.57 -16.22 19.28
N GLU A 89 7.98 -15.89 20.44
CA GLU A 89 6.82 -14.98 20.51
C GLU A 89 7.13 -13.59 19.95
N LYS A 90 8.33 -13.06 20.24
CA LYS A 90 8.77 -11.78 19.68
C LYS A 90 8.86 -11.85 18.16
N ILE A 91 9.54 -12.88 17.62
CA ILE A 91 9.69 -13.07 16.16
C ILE A 91 8.32 -13.20 15.48
N GLU A 92 7.39 -13.95 16.07
CA GLU A 92 6.03 -14.13 15.54
C GLU A 92 5.22 -12.81 15.58
N SER A 93 5.34 -12.03 16.66
CA SER A 93 4.71 -10.72 16.76
C SER A 93 5.25 -9.70 15.75
N TYR A 94 6.55 -9.79 15.41
CA TYR A 94 7.17 -8.97 14.37
C TYR A 94 6.67 -9.39 12.98
N ARG A 95 6.61 -10.70 12.71
CA ARG A 95 6.11 -11.23 11.43
C ARG A 95 4.67 -10.82 11.13
N LYS A 96 3.80 -10.81 12.15
CA LYS A 96 2.41 -10.37 11.99
C LYS A 96 2.26 -8.87 11.72
N ARG A 97 3.19 -8.04 12.23
CA ARG A 97 3.14 -6.58 12.08
C ARG A 97 3.62 -6.09 10.71
N ILE A 98 4.56 -6.78 10.08
CA ILE A 98 5.09 -6.40 8.76
C ILE A 98 3.99 -6.27 7.68
N PRO A 99 3.12 -7.26 7.43
CA PRO A 99 2.10 -7.13 6.37
C PRO A 99 1.05 -6.06 6.71
N MET A 100 0.71 -5.87 7.99
CA MET A 100 -0.22 -4.81 8.40
C MET A 100 0.38 -3.41 8.19
N ASN A 101 1.68 -3.25 8.51
CA ASN A 101 2.37 -1.98 8.31
C ASN A 101 2.56 -1.68 6.82
N ASN A 102 2.97 -2.68 6.02
CA ASN A 102 3.11 -2.53 4.57
C ASN A 102 1.76 -2.17 3.91
N GLN A 103 0.66 -2.80 4.32
CA GLN A 103 -0.67 -2.46 3.80
C GLN A 103 -1.11 -1.06 4.21
N ALA A 104 -0.78 -0.61 5.42
CA ALA A 104 -1.07 0.75 5.86
C ALA A 104 -0.25 1.78 5.07
N GLU A 105 1.03 1.50 4.83
CA GLU A 105 1.92 2.33 4.00
C GLU A 105 1.47 2.40 2.54
N GLU A 106 1.05 1.27 1.96
CA GLU A 106 0.53 1.20 0.60
C GLU A 106 -0.75 2.02 0.44
N LYS A 107 -1.70 1.89 1.38
CA LYS A 107 -2.92 2.71 1.41
C LYS A 107 -2.60 4.20 1.56
N ALA A 108 -1.65 4.56 2.42
CA ALA A 108 -1.23 5.95 2.59
C ALA A 108 -0.59 6.51 1.30
N ALA A 109 0.23 5.72 0.61
CA ALA A 109 0.84 6.10 -0.65
C ALA A 109 -0.21 6.26 -1.78
N GLU A 110 -1.21 5.39 -1.83
CA GLU A 110 -2.32 5.49 -2.78
C GLU A 110 -3.17 6.75 -2.55
N GLN A 111 -3.51 7.03 -1.28
CA GLN A 111 -4.20 8.27 -0.92
C GLN A 111 -3.41 9.52 -1.33
N PHE A 112 -2.09 9.53 -1.12
CA PHE A 112 -1.24 10.64 -1.53
C PHE A 112 -1.23 10.84 -3.06
N ARG A 113 -1.13 9.74 -3.84
CA ARG A 113 -1.21 9.80 -5.31
C ARG A 113 -2.56 10.33 -5.79
N MET A 114 -3.65 9.90 -5.13
CA MET A 114 -5.00 10.38 -5.43
C MET A 114 -5.13 11.88 -5.14
N GLN A 115 -4.63 12.37 -4.01
CA GLN A 115 -4.64 13.80 -3.68
C GLN A 115 -3.87 14.64 -4.72
N LEU A 116 -2.70 14.16 -5.16
CA LEU A 116 -1.92 14.84 -6.18
C LEU A 116 -2.68 14.91 -7.52
N LYS A 117 -3.31 13.81 -7.93
CA LYS A 117 -4.14 13.75 -9.13
C LYS A 117 -5.34 14.71 -9.02
N ASN A 118 -6.08 14.66 -7.91
CA ASN A 118 -7.24 15.52 -7.70
C ASN A 118 -6.84 17.00 -7.76
N ARG A 119 -5.72 17.39 -7.15
CA ARG A 119 -5.21 18.76 -7.23
C ARG A 119 -4.91 19.17 -8.66
N GLN A 120 -4.32 18.29 -9.47
CA GLN A 120 -4.09 18.56 -10.89
C GLN A 120 -5.40 18.73 -11.65
N ASP A 121 -6.37 17.84 -11.41
CA ASP A 121 -7.69 17.90 -12.05
C ASP A 121 -8.46 19.18 -11.67
N GLU A 122 -8.39 19.62 -10.42
CA GLU A 122 -8.94 20.89 -9.93
C GLU A 122 -8.31 22.10 -10.64
N THR A 123 -6.97 22.16 -10.68
CA THR A 123 -6.28 23.26 -11.39
C THR A 123 -6.63 23.32 -12.88
N LYS A 124 -6.78 22.16 -13.54
CA LYS A 124 -7.23 22.11 -14.93
C LYS A 124 -8.65 22.63 -15.09
N LEU A 125 -9.57 22.24 -14.22
CA LEU A 125 -10.95 22.73 -14.24
C LEU A 125 -11.02 24.26 -14.05
N GLU A 126 -10.18 24.83 -13.19
CA GLU A 126 -10.09 26.28 -12.99
C GLU A 126 -9.52 26.99 -14.22
N GLU A 127 -8.46 26.45 -14.83
CA GLU A 127 -7.91 27.01 -16.08
C GLU A 127 -8.93 26.97 -17.21
N ASP A 128 -9.63 25.86 -17.36
CA ASP A 128 -10.71 25.65 -18.33
C ASP A 128 -11.86 26.64 -18.12
N LEU A 129 -12.24 26.87 -16.86
CA LEU A 129 -13.22 27.89 -16.49
C LEU A 129 -12.73 29.28 -16.88
N ARG A 130 -11.48 29.62 -16.57
CA ARG A 130 -10.90 30.92 -16.92
C ARG A 130 -10.83 31.14 -18.43
N ARG A 131 -10.48 30.11 -19.20
CA ARG A 131 -10.44 30.15 -20.67
C ARG A 131 -11.85 30.36 -21.25
N SER A 132 -12.84 29.62 -20.75
CA SER A 132 -14.23 29.74 -21.20
C SER A 132 -14.83 31.11 -20.87
N GLN A 133 -14.61 31.64 -19.66
CA GLN A 133 -15.00 33.00 -19.28
C GLN A 133 -14.38 34.07 -20.18
N LYS A 134 -13.10 33.91 -20.57
CA LYS A 134 -12.43 34.88 -21.45
C LYS A 134 -13.03 34.94 -22.85
N ILE A 135 -13.49 33.81 -23.39
CA ILE A 135 -14.12 33.74 -24.71
C ILE A 135 -15.54 34.31 -24.64
N PHE A 136 -16.28 33.94 -23.61
CA PHE A 136 -17.63 34.42 -23.36
C PHE A 136 -17.61 35.75 -22.60
N ARG A 137 -17.14 36.82 -23.26
CA ARG A 137 -17.27 38.20 -22.76
C ARG A 137 -18.72 38.67 -22.91
N PHE A 138 -19.63 38.10 -22.12
CA PHE A 138 -21.05 38.44 -22.11
C PHE A 138 -21.32 39.78 -21.40
N PRO A 139 -22.13 40.67 -21.99
CA PRO A 139 -22.78 41.72 -21.23
C PRO A 139 -23.95 41.13 -20.41
N GLY A 140 -23.66 40.71 -19.17
CA GLY A 140 -24.64 40.57 -18.08
C GLY A 140 -25.40 39.24 -17.98
N LYS A 141 -25.31 38.62 -16.79
CA LYS A 141 -26.40 37.97 -16.01
C LYS A 141 -25.89 37.20 -14.78
N HIS A 142 -24.60 36.86 -14.72
CA HIS A 142 -24.01 36.20 -13.55
C HIS A 142 -22.68 36.88 -13.19
N GLY A 143 -22.52 37.32 -11.94
CA GLY A 143 -21.33 38.06 -11.49
C GLY A 143 -20.02 37.30 -11.69
N TRP A 144 -20.02 35.97 -11.50
CA TRP A 144 -18.84 35.11 -11.74
C TRP A 144 -18.41 35.00 -13.21
N LEU A 145 -19.17 35.52 -14.18
CA LEU A 145 -18.82 35.44 -15.60
C LEU A 145 -17.82 36.55 -15.99
N ARG A 146 -17.65 37.57 -15.15
CA ARG A 146 -16.69 38.64 -15.35
C ARG A 146 -15.38 38.27 -14.64
N LEU A 147 -14.31 38.10 -15.42
CA LEU A 147 -12.96 38.12 -14.88
C LEU A 147 -12.74 39.57 -14.43
N GLU A 148 -12.70 39.83 -13.13
CA GLU A 148 -12.21 41.12 -12.62
C GLU A 148 -10.77 41.24 -13.11
N GLU A 149 -10.58 42.06 -14.14
CA GLU A 149 -9.25 42.58 -14.45
C GLU A 149 -8.89 43.43 -13.24
N GLU A 150 -7.87 43.03 -12.49
CA GLU A 150 -7.23 43.86 -11.47
C GLU A 150 -6.63 45.09 -12.16
N THR A 151 -7.48 46.06 -12.51
CA THR A 151 -7.10 47.44 -12.71
C THR A 151 -7.26 48.11 -11.35
N GLU A 152 -6.14 48.41 -10.72
CA GLU A 152 -6.05 49.37 -9.63
C GLU A 152 -6.71 50.68 -10.10
N GLU A 153 -7.97 50.92 -9.75
CA GLU A 153 -8.60 52.24 -9.67
C GLU A 153 -10.00 52.09 -9.04
N GLU A 154 -10.20 52.81 -7.93
CA GLU A 154 -11.38 52.87 -7.08
C GLU A 154 -12.62 53.35 -7.83
N GLU A 155 -13.81 52.84 -7.49
CA GLU A 155 -15.01 53.69 -7.30
C GLU A 155 -16.11 52.93 -6.55
N GLU A 156 -16.46 53.47 -5.38
CA GLU A 156 -17.61 53.09 -4.55
C GLU A 156 -18.92 53.41 -5.28
N GLU A 157 -19.71 52.40 -5.62
CA GLU A 157 -21.15 52.57 -5.85
C GLU A 157 -21.93 51.52 -5.05
N GLU A 158 -22.47 51.93 -3.90
CA GLU A 158 -23.57 51.25 -3.22
C GLU A 158 -24.76 51.14 -4.19
N LYS A 159 -25.01 49.93 -4.71
CA LYS A 159 -26.26 49.60 -5.39
C LYS A 159 -27.12 48.73 -4.48
N GLU A 160 -28.31 49.27 -4.24
CA GLU A 160 -29.49 48.72 -3.56
C GLU A 160 -29.74 47.26 -3.94
N TRP A 161 -29.88 46.39 -2.94
CA TRP A 161 -30.01 44.95 -3.08
C TRP A 161 -31.47 44.58 -3.42
N ASP A 162 -31.73 44.13 -4.65
CA ASP A 162 -32.99 43.48 -5.01
C ASP A 162 -33.04 42.06 -4.41
N GLU A 163 -34.09 41.78 -3.64
CA GLU A 163 -34.20 40.68 -2.66
C GLU A 163 -34.54 39.29 -3.29
N ASP A 164 -34.30 39.08 -4.58
CA ASP A 164 -34.58 37.81 -5.29
C ASP A 164 -33.36 37.25 -6.07
N GLU A 165 -32.14 37.70 -5.75
CA GLU A 165 -30.90 37.20 -6.38
C GLU A 165 -30.50 35.83 -5.80
N TYR A 166 -30.98 34.76 -6.43
CA TYR A 166 -30.55 33.37 -6.16
C TYR A 166 -29.03 33.28 -6.19
N LYS A 167 -28.44 33.21 -4.99
CA LYS A 167 -27.01 33.35 -4.74
C LYS A 167 -26.16 32.54 -5.71
N SER A 168 -25.50 33.30 -6.57
CA SER A 168 -24.42 32.93 -7.45
C SER A 168 -23.15 32.44 -6.69
N GLU A 169 -23.24 32.04 -5.43
CA GLU A 169 -22.05 31.78 -4.59
C GLU A 169 -21.80 30.29 -4.31
N ASP A 170 -22.78 29.41 -4.57
CA ASP A 170 -22.70 27.99 -4.19
C ASP A 170 -22.35 27.02 -5.34
N LEU A 171 -22.18 27.50 -6.58
CA LEU A 171 -21.87 26.62 -7.72
C LEU A 171 -20.37 26.25 -7.77
N SER A 172 -20.10 24.95 -7.87
CA SER A 172 -18.76 24.40 -8.04
C SER A 172 -18.14 24.82 -9.38
N VAL A 173 -16.81 24.82 -9.47
CA VAL A 173 -16.06 25.14 -10.72
C VAL A 173 -16.54 24.30 -11.90
N LEU A 174 -16.85 23.02 -11.64
CA LEU A 174 -17.37 22.10 -12.65
C LEU A 174 -18.74 22.53 -13.17
N GLU A 175 -19.67 22.91 -12.29
CA GLU A 175 -21.01 23.36 -12.68
C GLU A 175 -20.95 24.68 -13.45
N LYS A 176 -20.09 25.61 -13.03
CA LYS A 176 -19.83 26.87 -13.75
C LYS A 176 -19.30 26.60 -15.16
N LEU A 177 -18.36 25.67 -15.30
CA LEU A 177 -17.82 25.27 -16.60
C LEU A 177 -18.87 24.57 -17.47
N GLN A 178 -19.71 23.71 -16.88
CA GLN A 178 -20.81 23.06 -17.59
C GLN A 178 -21.81 24.08 -18.15
N ILE A 179 -22.16 25.11 -17.36
CA ILE A 179 -23.03 26.19 -17.84
C ILE A 179 -22.41 26.90 -19.04
N LEU A 180 -21.13 27.27 -18.98
CA LEU A 180 -20.43 27.96 -20.07
C LEU A 180 -20.19 27.10 -21.32
N THR A 181 -20.23 25.77 -21.18
CA THR A 181 -20.00 24.82 -22.28
C THR A 181 -21.30 24.24 -22.85
N LYS A 182 -22.47 24.70 -22.39
CA LYS A 182 -23.78 24.29 -22.93
C LYS A 182 -23.93 24.68 -24.42
N ARG A 183 -23.94 23.67 -25.28
CA ARG A 183 -24.01 23.84 -26.74
C ARG A 183 -25.35 24.39 -27.23
N GLU A 184 -26.44 24.08 -26.53
CA GLU A 184 -27.81 24.51 -26.89
C GLU A 184 -28.01 26.03 -26.84
N GLU A 185 -27.19 26.72 -26.04
CA GLU A 185 -27.27 28.16 -25.81
C GLU A 185 -26.24 28.91 -26.66
N PHE A 186 -25.02 28.38 -26.75
CA PHE A 186 -23.89 29.14 -27.31
C PHE A 186 -23.43 28.73 -28.70
N LEU A 187 -23.90 27.59 -29.24
CA LEU A 187 -23.51 27.08 -30.55
C LEU A 187 -21.99 27.22 -30.81
N TYR A 188 -21.16 26.97 -29.81
CA TYR A 188 -19.72 27.17 -29.88
C TYR A 188 -18.98 26.12 -29.05
N CYS A 189 -17.86 25.61 -29.57
CA CYS A 189 -16.96 24.74 -28.84
C CYS A 189 -15.71 25.49 -28.41
N ILE A 190 -15.51 25.64 -27.11
CA ILE A 190 -14.32 26.26 -26.51
C ILE A 190 -13.04 25.46 -26.80
N TRP A 191 -13.16 24.14 -26.97
CA TRP A 191 -12.02 23.23 -27.14
C TRP A 191 -11.48 23.21 -28.57
N PHE A 192 -12.35 23.19 -29.59
CA PHE A 192 -11.95 23.26 -31.00
C PHE A 192 -11.89 24.69 -31.55
N GLY A 193 -12.46 25.67 -30.84
CA GLY A 193 -12.55 27.04 -31.30
C GLY A 193 -13.55 27.25 -32.45
N THR A 194 -14.48 26.33 -32.67
CA THR A 194 -15.42 26.34 -33.81
C THR A 194 -16.84 26.70 -33.39
N ALA A 195 -17.50 27.56 -34.17
CA ALA A 195 -18.92 27.86 -34.04
C ALA A 195 -19.77 26.88 -34.87
N TYR A 196 -20.86 26.41 -34.29
CA TYR A 196 -21.87 25.55 -34.91
C TYR A 196 -22.94 26.40 -35.60
N LYS A 197 -23.55 25.84 -36.64
CA LYS A 197 -24.60 26.53 -37.41
C LYS A 197 -25.96 26.43 -36.72
N ASP A 198 -26.29 25.26 -36.18
CA ASP A 198 -27.60 24.95 -35.61
C ASP A 198 -27.48 24.05 -34.37
N LYS A 199 -28.53 24.03 -33.53
CA LYS A 199 -28.59 23.21 -32.30
C LYS A 199 -28.55 21.71 -32.56
N GLU A 200 -28.91 21.29 -33.78
CA GLU A 200 -28.97 19.89 -34.22
C GLU A 200 -27.75 19.43 -35.04
N ASP A 201 -26.74 20.29 -35.22
CA ASP A 201 -25.48 19.92 -35.89
C ASP A 201 -24.29 20.02 -34.90
N PRO A 202 -24.24 19.20 -33.83
CA PRO A 202 -22.99 18.96 -33.17
C PRO A 202 -22.10 18.28 -34.22
N SER A 203 -21.01 18.94 -34.62
CA SER A 203 -20.05 18.32 -35.54
C SER A 203 -19.77 16.89 -35.06
N PRO A 204 -19.86 15.87 -35.94
CA PRO A 204 -19.78 14.47 -35.53
C PRO A 204 -18.47 14.12 -34.79
N ASP A 205 -17.49 15.00 -34.89
CA ASP A 205 -16.16 14.85 -34.31
C ASP A 205 -15.99 15.52 -32.93
N CYS A 206 -17.05 16.11 -32.32
CA CYS A 206 -16.92 16.82 -31.03
C CYS A 206 -17.31 15.96 -29.80
N PRO A 207 -16.34 15.44 -29.03
CA PRO A 207 -16.50 14.36 -28.07
C PRO A 207 -17.26 14.72 -26.78
N GLY A 208 -17.50 16.01 -26.50
CA GLY A 208 -18.37 16.39 -25.37
C GLY A 208 -18.26 17.86 -24.95
N PRO A 209 -18.87 18.25 -23.82
CA PRO A 209 -18.68 19.57 -23.21
C PRO A 209 -17.38 19.65 -22.39
N THR A 210 -16.73 18.52 -22.09
CA THR A 210 -15.53 18.45 -21.25
C THR A 210 -14.24 18.45 -22.06
N SER A 211 -13.20 19.10 -21.49
CA SER A 211 -11.84 19.16 -22.04
C SER A 211 -11.24 17.78 -22.31
N ALA A 212 -11.47 16.82 -21.41
CA ALA A 212 -10.89 15.47 -21.49
C ALA A 212 -11.22 14.66 -22.75
N GLY A 213 -12.28 15.02 -23.50
CA GLY A 213 -12.56 14.39 -24.79
C GLY A 213 -11.68 14.91 -25.93
N HIS A 214 -11.05 16.08 -25.77
CA HIS A 214 -10.44 16.89 -26.82
C HIS A 214 -8.90 16.92 -26.75
N ASP A 215 -8.31 16.19 -25.82
CA ASP A 215 -6.87 15.96 -25.68
C ASP A 215 -6.33 14.95 -26.71
#